data_AF-A0A524QUY0-F1
#
_entry.id   AF-A0A524QUY0-F1
#
_cell.length_a   1.000
_cell.length_b   1.000
_cell.length_c   1.000
_cell.angle_alpha   90.00
_cell.angle_beta   90.00
_cell.angle_gamma   90.00
#
_symmetry.space_group_name_H-M   'P 1'
#
loop_
_entity.id
_entity.type
_entity.pdbx_description
1 polymer ?
#
loop_
_entity_poly.entity_id
_entity_poly.type
_entity_poly.pdbx_seq_one_letter_code
_entity_poly.pdbx_strand_id
1 'polypeptide(L)' 'MILSPTRRILSEALRAVREDGAHLGLVPTMGYLHEGHLSLVDLARERS' A
#
# COMPACT_ATOMS: atom_id res chain seq x y z
N MET A 1 3.85 -6.82 -6.37
CA MET A 1 3.78 -5.36 -6.60
C MET A 1 2.88 -5.12 -7.79
N ILE A 2 1.82 -4.31 -7.64
CA ILE A 2 0.94 -3.90 -8.74
C ILE A 2 1.15 -2.40 -9.01
N LEU A 3 1.01 -1.97 -10.26
CA LEU A 3 0.92 -0.56 -10.61
C LEU A 3 -0.54 -0.25 -10.96
N SER A 4 -1.14 0.70 -10.25
CA SER A 4 -2.56 1.06 -10.41
C SER A 4 -2.68 2.51 -10.87
N PRO A 5 -2.82 2.77 -12.19
CA PRO A 5 -2.81 4.14 -12.73
C PRO A 5 -4.12 4.90 -12.49
N THR A 6 -5.18 4.21 -12.05
CA THR A 6 -6.48 4.83 -11.73
C THR A 6 -7.00 4.31 -10.41
N ARG A 7 -7.84 5.13 -9.75
CA ARG A 7 -8.52 4.75 -8.51
C ARG A 7 -9.31 3.45 -8.67
N ARG A 8 -10.00 3.28 -9.79
CA ARG A 8 -10.82 2.09 -10.06
C ARG A 8 -10.00 0.80 -10.01
N ILE A 9 -8.86 0.77 -10.70
CA ILE A 9 -7.96 -0.39 -10.73
C ILE A 9 -7.42 -0.69 -9.33
N LEU A 10 -7.03 0.35 -8.58
CA LEU A 10 -6.57 0.18 -7.20
C LEU A 10 -7.67 -0.41 -6.30
N SER A 11 -8.90 0.11 -6.39
CA SER A 11 -10.04 -0.38 -5.61
C SER A 11 -10.37 -1.85 -5.92
N GLU A 12 -10.34 -2.24 -7.19
CA GLU A 12 -10.57 -3.63 -7.61
C GLU A 12 -9.48 -4.56 -7.07
N ALA A 13 -8.21 -4.18 -7.17
CA ALA A 13 -7.09 -5.01 -6.71
C ALA A 13 -7.07 -5.19 -5.19
N LEU A 14 -7.55 -4.21 -4.42
CA LEU A 14 -7.65 -4.29 -2.97
C LEU A 14 -8.91 -4.99 -2.47
N ARG A 15 -9.85 -5.36 -3.35
CA ARG A 15 -11.16 -5.91 -2.97
C ARG A 15 -11.04 -7.20 -2.17
N ALA A 16 -10.29 -8.19 -2.67
CA ALA A 16 -10.13 -9.48 -2.00
C ALA A 16 -9.51 -9.30 -0.60
N VAL A 17 -8.46 -8.47 -0.50
CA VAL A 17 -7.79 -8.18 0.78
C VAL A 17 -8.76 -7.57 1.81
N ARG A 18 -9.67 -6.70 1.36
CA ARG A 18 -10.71 -6.10 2.22
C ARG A 18 -11.79 -7.10 2.62
N GLU A 19 -12.21 -7.97 1.70
CA GLU A 19 -13.21 -9.01 1.95
C GLU A 19 -12.68 -10.09 2.91
N ASP A 20 -11.39 -10.40 2.85
CA ASP A 20 -10.71 -11.34 3.75
C ASP A 20 -10.47 -10.77 5.16
N GLY A 21 -10.84 -9.51 5.41
CA GLY A 21 -10.68 -8.84 6.70
C GLY A 21 -9.22 -8.56 7.10
N ALA A 22 -8.28 -8.68 6.17
CA ALA A 22 -6.87 -8.39 6.40
C ALA A 22 -6.64 -6.89 6.64
N HIS A 23 -5.64 -6.53 7.45
CA HIS A 23 -5.25 -5.14 7.63
C HIS A 23 -4.41 -4.66 6.45
N LEU A 24 -4.60 -3.38 6.07
CA LEU A 24 -3.89 -2.74 4.96
C LEU A 24 -2.99 -1.61 5.49
N GLY A 25 -1.68 -1.75 5.31
CA GLY A 25 -0.72 -0.66 5.51
C GLY A 25 -0.74 0.35 4.35
N LEU A 26 -0.71 1.65 4.66
CA LEU A 26 -0.67 2.73 3.66
C LEU A 26 0.47 3.70 3.97
N VAL A 27 1.37 3.89 3.02
CA VAL A 27 2.43 4.90 3.05
C VAL A 27 2.20 5.90 1.91
N PRO A 28 1.53 7.03 2.14
CA PRO A 28 1.33 8.04 1.12
C PRO A 28 2.64 8.81 0.88
N THR A 29 3.06 8.94 -0.37
CA THR A 29 4.26 9.71 -0.76
C THR A 29 3.97 10.54 -2.00
N MET A 30 4.83 11.52 -2.28
CA MET A 30 4.79 12.30 -3.52
C MET A 30 5.82 11.82 -4.57
N GLY A 31 6.46 10.66 -4.35
CA GLY A 31 7.58 10.16 -5.17
C GLY A 31 8.96 10.57 -4.63
N TYR A 32 10.00 10.36 -5.44
CA TYR A 32 11.41 10.62 -5.10
C TYR A 32 11.85 10.00 -3.75
N LEU A 33 11.78 8.67 -3.70
CA LEU A 33 11.97 7.90 -2.47
C LEU A 33 13.44 7.85 -2.04
N HIS A 34 13.63 7.71 -0.73
CA HIS A 34 14.92 7.54 -0.06
C HIS A 34 14.72 6.68 1.20
N GLU A 35 15.79 6.36 1.94
CA GLU A 35 15.77 5.46 3.10
C GLU A 35 14.67 5.75 4.13
N GLY A 36 14.46 7.03 4.48
CA GLY A 36 13.36 7.42 5.38
C GLY A 36 11.95 7.04 4.90
N HIS A 37 11.70 6.93 3.59
CA HIS A 37 10.43 6.41 3.07
C HIS A 37 10.36 4.88 3.18
N LEU A 38 11.47 4.19 2.96
CA LEU A 38 11.55 2.73 3.05
C LEU A 38 11.33 2.25 4.49
N SER A 39 11.83 2.97 5.49
CA SER A 39 11.58 2.63 6.90
C SER A 39 10.09 2.70 7.28
N LEU A 40 9.31 3.59 6.66
CA LEU A 40 7.85 3.64 6.82
C LEU A 40 7.16 2.43 6.16
N VAL A 41 7.68 1.97 5.01
CA VAL A 41 7.18 0.75 4.35
C VAL A 41 7.45 -0.48 5.20
N ASP A 42 8.65 -0.59 5.76
CA ASP A 42 9.01 -1.69 6.66
C ASP A 42 8.11 -1.69 7.90
N LEU A 43 7.92 -0.53 8.53
CA LEU A 43 7.01 -0.39 9.67
C LEU A 43 5.57 -0.77 9.30
N ALA A 44 5.07 -0.34 8.13
CA ALA A 44 3.73 -0.70 7.69
C ALA A 44 3.58 -2.22 7.53
N ARG A 45 4.59 -2.89 6.96
CA ARG A 45 4.61 -4.35 6.79
C ARG A 45 4.61 -5.11 8.11
N GLU A 46 5.23 -4.57 9.16
CA GLU A 46 5.25 -5.19 10.49
C GLU A 46 3.93 -5.04 11.26
N ARG A 47 3.06 -4.10 10.85
CA ARG A 47 1.89 -3.67 11.64
C ARG A 47 0.54 -3.92 10.97
N SER A 48 0.53 -4.36 9.71
CA SER A 48 -0.68 -4.71 8.95
C SER A 48 -0.76 -6.21 8.71
#